data_AF-A0A946VSE7-F1
#
_entry.id   AF-A0A946VSE7-F1
#
_cell.length_a   1.000
_cell.length_b   1.000
_cell.length_c   1.000
_cell.angle_alpha   90.00
_cell.angle_beta   90.00
_cell.angle_gamma   90.00
#
_symmetry.space_group_name_H-M   'P 1'
#
loop_
_entity.id
_entity.type
_entity.pdbx_description
1 polymer ?
#
loop_
_entity_poly.entity_id
_entity_poly.type
_entity_poly.pdbx_seq_one_letter_code
_entity_poly.pdbx_strand_id
1 'polypeptide(L)'
;EDFREQLQQMKNMGGGGSIMDKLPGIGAMPPGAASMVDDSQFTRMEAIINSMTPRERTNPDILNGSRKRRITQGSGTQIQDLNRLLKQHKQMQKVMKKMKGGGMANMMRGLGGMKGPPGGFPGGGGNFPRFK
;
A
#
# COMPACT_ATOMS: atom_id res chain seq x y z
N GLU A 1 -11.45 -0.76 7.29
CA GLU A 1 -10.10 -1.09 6.81
C GLU A 1 -9.14 -1.18 7.98
N ASP A 2 -9.24 -2.32 8.66
CA ASP A 2 -8.27 -2.71 9.67
C ASP A 2 -7.08 -3.40 9.00
N PHE A 3 -5.91 -3.37 9.65
CA PHE A 3 -4.69 -4.00 9.14
C PHE A 3 -4.89 -5.51 8.87
N ARG A 4 -5.77 -6.14 9.64
CA ARG A 4 -6.20 -7.53 9.43
C ARG A 4 -6.86 -7.75 8.07
N GLU A 5 -7.76 -6.85 7.66
CA GLU A 5 -8.48 -6.97 6.39
C GLU A 5 -7.51 -6.82 5.21
N GLN A 6 -6.56 -5.88 5.32
CA GLN A 6 -5.52 -5.68 4.31
C GLN A 6 -4.61 -6.91 4.18
N LEU A 7 -4.21 -7.53 5.30
CA LEU A 7 -3.42 -8.75 5.25
C LEU A 7 -4.19 -9.95 4.73
N GLN A 8 -5.47 -10.09 5.06
CA GLN A 8 -6.31 -11.14 4.48
C GLN A 8 -6.48 -10.94 2.98
N GLN A 9 -6.63 -9.70 2.50
CA GLN A 9 -6.63 -9.41 1.07
C GLN A 9 -5.30 -9.78 0.42
N MET A 10 -4.15 -9.48 1.05
CA MET A 10 -2.85 -9.90 0.53
C MET A 10 -2.67 -11.43 0.52
N LYS A 11 -3.15 -12.13 1.56
CA LYS A 11 -3.17 -13.60 1.64
C LYS A 11 -4.02 -14.20 0.52
N ASN A 12 -5.22 -13.66 0.30
CA ASN A 12 -6.17 -14.11 -0.73
C ASN A 12 -5.71 -13.76 -2.15
N MET A 13 -4.93 -12.69 -2.31
CA MET A 13 -4.29 -12.32 -3.58
C MET A 13 -3.09 -13.23 -3.90
N GLY A 14 -2.74 -14.12 -2.96
CA GLY A 14 -1.84 -15.24 -3.15
C GLY A 14 -0.41 -14.94 -2.70
N GLY A 15 -0.19 -15.20 -1.41
CA GLY A 15 1.11 -15.07 -0.75
C GLY A 15 2.25 -15.60 -1.61
N GLY A 16 3.23 -14.74 -1.90
CA GLY A 16 4.47 -15.06 -2.64
C GLY A 16 4.30 -15.47 -4.10
N GLY A 17 3.56 -16.57 -4.34
CA GLY A 17 3.44 -17.24 -5.63
C GLY A 17 2.56 -16.55 -6.65
N SER A 18 1.45 -15.90 -6.27
CA SER A 18 0.47 -15.40 -7.25
C SER A 18 0.78 -13.99 -7.77
N ILE A 19 1.62 -13.25 -7.06
CA ILE A 19 2.21 -11.99 -7.53
C ILE A 19 3.35 -12.25 -8.53
N MET A 20 4.03 -13.41 -8.43
CA MET A 20 5.09 -13.84 -9.35
C MET A 20 4.58 -13.98 -10.79
N ASP A 21 3.38 -14.54 -10.98
CA ASP A 21 2.82 -14.79 -12.31
C ASP A 21 2.28 -13.53 -13.02
N LYS A 22 2.20 -12.39 -12.31
CA LYS A 22 1.51 -11.17 -12.80
C LYS A 22 2.41 -9.94 -12.88
N LEU A 23 3.69 -10.03 -12.56
CA LEU A 23 4.65 -8.94 -12.67
C LEU A 23 5.51 -9.07 -13.93
N PRO A 24 5.31 -8.24 -14.97
CA PRO A 24 6.24 -8.18 -16.10
C PRO A 24 7.60 -7.66 -15.60
N GLY A 25 8.66 -8.47 -15.74
CA GLY A 25 10.04 -8.05 -15.42
C GLY A 25 10.79 -8.88 -14.36
N ILE A 26 10.30 -10.07 -13.97
CA ILE A 26 11.00 -10.99 -13.02
C ILE A 26 12.18 -11.74 -13.69
N GLY A 27 13.00 -11.06 -14.47
CA GLY A 27 14.30 -11.60 -14.92
C GLY A 27 15.42 -11.42 -13.89
N ALA A 28 15.19 -10.61 -12.83
CA ALA A 28 16.25 -10.14 -11.94
C ALA A 28 16.12 -10.60 -10.47
N MET A 29 15.14 -11.44 -10.13
CA MET A 29 15.05 -12.02 -8.78
C MET A 29 15.60 -13.45 -8.74
N PRO A 30 16.37 -13.84 -7.70
CA PRO A 30 16.88 -15.19 -7.57
C PRO A 30 15.76 -16.23 -7.59
N PRO A 31 15.92 -17.37 -8.29
CA PRO A 31 14.99 -18.48 -8.19
C PRO A 31 14.86 -18.90 -6.72
N GLY A 32 13.65 -18.78 -6.16
CA GLY A 32 13.37 -19.03 -4.73
C GLY A 32 12.99 -17.79 -3.90
N ALA A 33 13.14 -16.56 -4.43
CA ALA A 33 12.73 -15.34 -3.72
C ALA A 33 11.20 -15.26 -3.47
N ALA A 34 10.39 -15.83 -4.36
CA ALA A 34 8.94 -15.95 -4.15
C ALA A 34 8.56 -17.03 -3.13
N SER A 35 9.34 -18.11 -3.07
CA SER A 35 9.20 -19.19 -2.08
C SER A 35 9.64 -18.77 -0.66
N MET A 36 10.45 -17.71 -0.56
CA MET A 36 10.84 -17.09 0.72
C MET A 36 9.75 -16.21 1.34
N VAL A 37 8.66 -15.93 0.61
CA VAL A 37 7.45 -15.36 1.23
C VAL A 37 6.69 -16.51 1.88
N ASP A 38 7.32 -17.02 2.93
CA ASP A 38 6.97 -18.22 3.67
C ASP A 38 5.59 -18.06 4.35
N ASP A 39 4.67 -18.97 4.05
CA ASP A 39 3.34 -19.05 4.68
C ASP A 39 3.44 -19.07 6.22
N SER A 40 4.57 -19.54 6.77
CA SER A 40 4.84 -19.50 8.21
C SER A 40 4.93 -18.07 8.75
N GLN A 41 5.48 -17.13 7.98
CA GLN A 41 5.59 -15.72 8.36
C GLN A 41 4.23 -15.05 8.34
N PHE A 42 3.41 -15.34 7.31
CA PHE A 42 2.03 -14.85 7.27
C PHE A 42 1.20 -15.37 8.43
N THR A 43 1.33 -16.66 8.75
CA THR A 43 0.64 -17.28 9.89
C THR A 43 1.06 -16.62 11.20
N ARG A 44 2.35 -16.32 11.37
CA ARG A 44 2.87 -15.60 12.55
C ARG A 44 2.32 -14.17 12.62
N MET A 45 2.29 -13.44 11.51
CA MET A 45 1.71 -12.09 11.45
C MET A 45 0.22 -12.12 11.79
N GLU A 46 -0.52 -13.08 11.26
CA GLU A 46 -1.95 -13.29 11.54
C GLU A 46 -2.18 -13.57 13.02
N ALA A 47 -1.38 -14.45 13.64
CA ALA A 47 -1.45 -14.75 15.07
C ALA A 47 -1.19 -13.50 15.95
N ILE A 48 -0.19 -12.68 15.60
CA ILE A 48 0.10 -11.42 16.30
C ILE A 48 -1.10 -10.48 16.24
N ILE A 49 -1.69 -10.29 15.07
CA ILE A 49 -2.79 -9.34 14.85
C ILE A 49 -4.07 -9.81 15.52
N ASN A 50 -4.34 -11.12 15.47
CA ASN A 50 -5.47 -11.70 16.17
C ASN A 50 -5.36 -11.51 17.70
N SER A 51 -4.14 -11.41 18.23
CA SER A 51 -3.86 -11.13 19.66
C SER A 51 -3.95 -9.64 20.04
N MET A 52 -4.16 -8.74 19.06
CA MET A 52 -4.38 -7.31 19.28
C MET A 52 -5.88 -7.00 19.42
N THR A 53 -6.20 -5.98 20.20
CA THR A 53 -7.57 -5.40 20.25
C THR A 53 -7.82 -4.50 19.02
N PRO A 54 -9.09 -4.27 18.62
CA PRO A 54 -9.40 -3.41 17.47
C PRO A 54 -8.77 -2.01 17.56
N ARG A 55 -8.75 -1.41 18.75
CA ARG A 55 -8.11 -0.10 18.98
C ARG A 55 -6.61 -0.13 18.68
N GLU A 56 -5.93 -1.20 19.09
CA GLU A 56 -4.49 -1.38 18.88
C GLU A 56 -4.15 -1.67 17.42
N ARG A 57 -5.02 -2.33 16.66
CA ARG A 57 -4.81 -2.57 15.23
C ARG A 57 -4.98 -1.29 14.41
N THR A 58 -5.99 -0.49 14.74
CA THR A 58 -6.21 0.81 14.08
C THR A 58 -5.12 1.83 14.38
N ASN A 59 -4.60 1.82 15.61
CA ASN A 59 -3.57 2.74 16.06
C ASN A 59 -2.46 2.01 16.82
N PRO A 60 -1.42 1.53 16.11
CA PRO A 60 -0.31 0.81 16.73
C PRO A 60 0.58 1.67 17.63
N ASP A 61 0.48 3.01 17.55
CA ASP A 61 1.29 3.91 18.39
C ASP A 61 0.86 3.86 19.88
N ILE A 62 -0.32 3.31 20.21
CA ILE A 62 -0.77 3.14 21.61
C ILE A 62 -0.14 1.93 22.31
N LEU A 63 0.66 1.13 21.60
CA LEU A 63 1.28 -0.10 22.12
C LEU A 63 2.45 0.21 23.06
N ASN A 64 2.17 0.23 24.36
CA ASN A 64 3.17 0.27 25.41
C ASN A 64 3.76 -1.13 25.72
N GLY A 65 4.76 -1.21 26.60
CA GLY A 65 5.44 -2.46 26.96
C GLY A 65 4.50 -3.55 27.49
N SER A 66 3.50 -3.17 28.30
CA SER A 66 2.50 -4.10 28.85
C SER A 66 1.63 -4.72 27.74
N ARG A 67 1.13 -3.89 26.82
CA ARG A 67 0.35 -4.36 25.66
C ARG A 67 1.17 -5.26 24.74
N LYS A 68 2.43 -4.88 24.46
CA LYS A 68 3.35 -5.69 23.65
C LYS A 68 3.56 -7.06 24.28
N ARG A 69 3.80 -7.14 25.59
CA ARG A 69 3.96 -8.40 26.33
C ARG A 69 2.71 -9.29 26.21
N ARG A 70 1.52 -8.71 26.42
CA ARG A 70 0.26 -9.45 26.29
C ARG A 70 0.08 -10.01 24.87
N ILE A 71 0.36 -9.21 23.84
CA ILE A 71 0.25 -9.63 22.44
C ILE A 71 1.21 -10.79 22.17
N THR A 72 2.49 -10.65 22.53
CA THR A 72 3.50 -11.70 22.30
C THR A 72 3.20 -13.01 23.02
N GLN A 73 2.63 -12.93 24.23
CA GLN A 73 2.20 -14.10 24.98
C GLN A 73 0.96 -14.75 24.36
N GLY A 74 0.00 -13.95 23.88
CA GLY A 74 -1.21 -14.46 23.22
C GLY A 74 -0.95 -15.06 21.84
N SER A 75 0.06 -14.55 21.11
CA SER A 75 0.40 -15.03 19.77
C SER A 75 1.49 -16.11 19.76
N GLY A 76 2.15 -16.39 20.89
CA GLY A 76 3.29 -17.30 20.95
C GLY A 76 4.52 -16.80 20.18
N THR A 77 4.68 -15.48 20.05
CA THR A 77 5.76 -14.85 19.27
C THR A 77 6.67 -14.00 20.14
N GLN A 78 7.80 -13.55 19.59
CA GLN A 78 8.72 -12.70 20.34
C GLN A 78 8.41 -11.21 20.17
N ILE A 79 8.90 -10.38 21.09
CA ILE A 79 8.82 -8.91 20.99
C ILE A 79 9.50 -8.41 19.70
N GLN A 80 10.52 -9.11 19.23
CA GLN A 80 11.22 -8.79 17.99
C GLN A 80 10.31 -8.93 16.76
N ASP A 81 9.52 -10.00 16.70
CA ASP A 81 8.58 -10.25 15.61
C ASP A 81 7.50 -9.17 15.56
N LEU A 82 6.96 -8.82 16.73
CA LEU A 82 6.01 -7.72 16.85
C LEU A 82 6.61 -6.40 16.37
N ASN A 83 7.83 -6.06 16.78
CA ASN A 83 8.48 -4.83 16.35
C ASN A 83 8.77 -4.80 14.84
N ARG A 84 9.09 -5.94 14.21
CA ARG A 84 9.25 -6.06 12.75
C ARG A 84 7.93 -5.76 12.03
N LEU A 85 6.85 -6.38 12.49
CA LEU A 85 5.50 -6.17 11.95
C LEU A 85 5.06 -4.71 12.08
N LEU A 86 5.30 -4.08 13.24
CA LEU A 86 4.97 -2.67 13.46
C LEU A 86 5.74 -1.73 12.52
N LYS A 87 7.02 -2.02 12.24
CA LYS A 87 7.81 -1.25 11.28
C LYS A 87 7.26 -1.38 9.86
N GLN A 88 6.98 -2.60 9.43
CA GLN A 88 6.42 -2.88 8.10
C GLN A 88 5.05 -2.21 7.92
N HIS A 89 4.18 -2.30 8.94
CA HIS A 89 2.88 -1.62 8.93
C HIS A 89 3.03 -0.10 8.83
N LYS A 90 3.94 0.51 9.60
CA LYS A 90 4.19 1.96 9.54
C LYS A 90 4.72 2.41 8.17
N GLN A 91 5.53 1.60 7.52
CA GLN A 91 5.99 1.86 6.14
C GLN A 91 4.82 1.80 5.15
N MET A 92 3.99 0.75 5.23
CA MET A 92 2.80 0.62 4.38
C MET A 92 1.82 1.76 4.60
N GLN A 93 1.55 2.15 5.85
CA GLN A 93 0.69 3.30 6.16
C GLN A 93 1.24 4.60 5.55
N LYS A 94 2.56 4.82 5.56
CA LYS A 94 3.17 5.99 4.90
C LYS A 94 2.95 5.97 3.39
N VAL A 95 3.10 4.80 2.75
CA VAL A 95 2.86 4.65 1.31
C VAL A 95 1.38 4.86 0.98
N MET A 96 0.47 4.22 1.71
CA MET A 96 -0.97 4.37 1.55
C MET A 96 -1.42 5.82 1.77
N LYS A 97 -0.86 6.51 2.77
CA LYS A 97 -1.12 7.92 3.02
C LYS A 97 -0.64 8.80 1.87
N LYS A 98 0.51 8.50 1.26
CA LYS A 98 1.00 9.22 0.06
C LYS A 98 0.12 8.96 -1.17
N MET A 99 -0.38 7.74 -1.35
CA MET A 99 -1.31 7.41 -2.44
C MET A 99 -2.67 8.09 -2.26
N LYS A 100 -3.28 7.97 -1.06
CA LYS A 100 -4.59 8.57 -0.73
C LYS A 100 -4.53 10.10 -0.61
N GLY A 101 -3.39 10.65 -0.20
CA GLY A 101 -3.14 12.09 -0.05
C GLY A 101 -2.91 12.85 -1.36
N GLY A 102 -3.32 12.29 -2.49
CA GLY A 102 -3.24 12.97 -3.78
C GLY A 102 -1.95 12.75 -4.57
N GLY A 103 -1.07 11.80 -4.20
CA GLY A 103 0.09 11.46 -5.03
C GLY A 103 -0.32 10.99 -6.43
N MET A 104 -1.36 10.15 -6.51
CA MET A 104 -1.96 9.74 -7.78
C MET A 104 -2.68 10.90 -8.48
N ALA A 105 -3.47 11.68 -7.74
CA ALA A 105 -4.22 12.82 -8.30
C ALA A 105 -3.31 13.95 -8.81
N ASN A 106 -2.19 14.23 -8.13
CA ASN A 106 -1.19 15.21 -8.55
C ASN A 106 -0.35 14.69 -9.71
N MET A 107 -0.05 13.39 -9.76
CA MET A 107 0.59 12.76 -10.93
C MET A 107 -0.34 12.76 -12.14
N MET A 108 -1.62 12.48 -11.95
CA MET A 108 -2.64 12.55 -13.01
C MET A 108 -2.93 13.98 -13.45
N ARG A 109 -2.82 14.97 -12.54
CA ARG A 109 -2.87 16.39 -12.89
C ARG A 109 -1.60 16.85 -13.62
N GLY A 110 -0.43 16.32 -13.25
CA GLY A 110 0.84 16.55 -13.95
C GLY A 110 0.89 15.93 -15.35
N LEU A 111 0.31 14.75 -15.54
CA LEU A 111 0.16 14.10 -16.85
C LEU A 111 -1.04 14.65 -17.65
N GLY A 112 -2.11 15.06 -16.97
CA GLY A 112 -3.28 15.72 -17.55
C GLY A 112 -3.03 17.15 -18.01
N GLY A 113 -1.97 17.79 -17.48
CA GLY A 113 -1.42 19.04 -18.01
C GLY A 113 -0.60 18.88 -19.29
N MET A 114 -0.37 17.64 -19.76
CA MET A 114 0.47 17.33 -20.92
C MET A 114 -0.29 16.65 -22.07
N LYS A 115 -1.63 16.66 -22.04
CA LYS A 115 -2.47 16.22 -23.14
C LYS A 115 -3.35 17.36 -23.68
N GLY A 116 -2.67 18.36 -24.23
CA GLY A 116 -3.21 19.24 -25.26
C GLY A 116 -2.08 19.53 -26.24
N PRO A 117 -2.14 19.10 -27.51
CA PRO A 117 -1.13 19.48 -28.48
C PRO A 117 -1.11 21.03 -28.61
N PRO A 118 0.07 21.67 -28.65
CA PRO A 118 0.17 23.10 -28.97
C PRO A 118 -0.09 23.26 -30.46
N GLY A 119 -1.35 23.32 -30.84
CA GLY A 119 -1.74 23.29 -32.25
C GLY A 119 -3.24 23.37 -32.44
N GLY A 120 -3.84 24.48 -32.00
CA GLY A 120 -5.26 24.77 -32.21
C GLY A 120 -5.45 26.23 -32.61
N PHE A 121 -5.39 26.48 -33.91
CA PHE A 121 -6.03 27.58 -34.65
C PHE A 121 -6.08 28.99 -34.00
N PRO A 122 -5.35 29.98 -34.54
CA PRO A 122 -5.68 31.39 -34.32
C PRO A 122 -7.08 31.63 -34.87
N GLY A 123 -8.01 32.00 -34.00
CA GLY A 123 -9.35 32.45 -34.40
C GLY A 123 -9.22 33.59 -35.40
N GLY A 124 -9.59 33.31 -36.65
CA GLY A 124 -9.67 34.29 -37.72
C GLY A 124 -10.66 35.38 -37.34
N GLY A 125 -10.16 36.58 -37.11
CA GLY A 125 -10.94 37.80 -36.98
C GLY A 125 -11.66 38.10 -38.29
N GLY A 126 -12.92 37.67 -38.38
CA GLY A 126 -13.85 38.05 -39.44
C GLY A 126 -14.38 39.46 -39.19
N ASN A 127 -13.78 40.44 -39.87
CA ASN A 127 -14.24 41.81 -39.97
C ASN A 127 -15.54 41.90 -40.79
N PHE A 128 -16.69 42.10 -40.14
CA PHE A 128 -17.94 42.46 -40.81
C PHE A 128 -18.28 43.95 -40.58
N PRO A 129 -18.27 44.81 -41.61
CA PRO A 129 -18.82 46.14 -41.50
C PRO A 129 -20.36 46.09 -41.58
N ARG A 130 -21.03 46.82 -40.67
CA ARG A 130 -22.48 47.07 -40.73
C ARG A 130 -22.78 48.13 -41.78
N PHE A 131 -23.71 47.82 -42.68
CA PHE A 131 -24.33 48.78 -43.59
C PHE A 131 -25.31 49.70 -42.82
N LYS A 132 -25.43 50.94 -43.30
CA LYS A 132 -26.44 51.93 -42.91
C LYS A 132 -27.56 51.94 -43.92
#